data_AF-A0A8C0G3J7-F1
#
_entry.id   AF-A0A8C0G3J7-F1
#
_cell.length_a   1.000
_cell.length_b   1.000
_cell.length_c   1.000
_cell.angle_alpha   90.00
_cell.angle_beta   90.00
_cell.angle_gamma   90.00
#
_symmetry.space_group_name_H-M   'P 1'
#
loop_
_entity.id
_entity.type
_entity.pdbx_description
1 polymer ?
#
loop_
_entity_poly.entity_id
_entity_poly.type
_entity_poly.pdbx_seq_one_letter_code
_entity_poly.pdbx_strand_id
1 'polypeptide(L)'
;MLRHEESLQAKQRALLQQLDCLDQECEELRASLGEAEDDKAKLAHQLKETQTEKQQVQGQLEAQQQLVENLQQEKLSFEQTTSELLRNISELDELLQELKERERLLVSFPDLHIPAETQFECTGNITDDMEKQLQANNIRISVLEEENSRLRTALAKMKEAAQQGVLKVSLTPATSQCKGGQLLNSNRQSAMQAESGALSTMAQPILVIKQEHPKPWPPAGRRLSPEWSGFLPERW
;
A
#
# COMPACT_ATOMS: atom_id res chain seq x y z
N MET A 1 128.70 15.65 -7.99
CA MET A 1 128.26 14.86 -6.82
C MET A 1 127.16 15.60 -6.06
N LEU A 2 127.43 16.72 -5.37
CA LEU A 2 126.39 17.47 -4.63
C LEU A 2 125.12 17.84 -5.43
N ARG A 3 125.26 18.45 -6.62
CA ARG A 3 124.12 18.82 -7.48
C ARG A 3 123.20 17.65 -7.86
N HIS A 4 123.75 16.43 -7.92
CA HIS A 4 122.98 15.25 -8.29
C HIS A 4 122.14 14.75 -7.10
N GLU A 5 122.72 14.76 -5.90
CA GLU A 5 122.04 14.42 -4.64
C GLU A 5 120.90 15.41 -4.34
N GLU A 6 121.15 16.71 -4.53
CA GLU A 6 120.13 17.76 -4.40
C GLU A 6 118.98 17.57 -5.40
N SER A 7 119.27 17.23 -6.65
CA SER A 7 118.25 16.96 -7.67
C SER A 7 117.43 15.71 -7.34
N LEU A 8 118.07 14.64 -6.85
CA LEU A 8 117.38 13.42 -6.43
C LEU A 8 116.47 13.70 -5.23
N GLN A 9 116.96 14.44 -4.24
CA GLN A 9 116.19 14.81 -3.06
C GLN A 9 115.00 15.72 -3.43
N ALA A 10 115.18 16.65 -4.36
CA ALA A 10 114.09 17.48 -4.88
C ALA A 10 113.00 16.65 -5.59
N LYS A 11 113.40 15.68 -6.42
CA LYS A 11 112.46 14.76 -7.07
C LYS A 11 111.71 13.89 -6.07
N GLN A 12 112.41 13.35 -5.07
CA GLN A 12 111.78 12.57 -4.00
C GLN A 12 110.74 13.39 -3.25
N ARG A 13 111.06 14.64 -2.86
CA ARG A 13 110.10 15.55 -2.22
C ARG A 13 108.90 15.85 -3.11
N ALA A 14 109.14 16.13 -4.40
CA ALA A 14 108.07 16.40 -5.35
C ALA A 14 107.13 15.20 -5.54
N LEU A 15 107.68 13.98 -5.59
CA LEU A 15 106.89 12.75 -5.68
C LEU A 15 106.08 12.49 -4.42
N LEU A 16 106.65 12.73 -3.24
CA LEU A 16 105.92 12.63 -1.97
C LEU A 16 104.75 13.62 -1.94
N GLN A 17 104.99 14.87 -2.32
CA GLN A 17 103.92 15.87 -2.39
C GLN A 17 102.83 15.48 -3.40
N GLN A 18 103.20 14.92 -4.55
CA GLN A 18 102.22 14.42 -5.52
C GLN A 18 101.40 13.24 -4.98
N LEU A 19 102.03 12.35 -4.21
CA LEU A 19 101.33 11.25 -3.54
C LEU A 19 100.33 11.80 -2.51
N ASP A 20 100.76 12.75 -1.67
CA ASP A 20 99.90 13.38 -0.68
C ASP A 20 98.69 14.09 -1.34
N CYS A 21 98.91 14.79 -2.46
CA CYS A 21 97.82 15.41 -3.23
C CYS A 21 96.86 14.35 -3.81
N LEU A 22 97.38 13.25 -4.36
CA LEU A 22 96.56 12.18 -4.91
C LEU A 22 95.73 11.47 -3.82
N ASP A 23 96.33 11.25 -2.64
CA ASP A 23 95.64 10.67 -1.50
C ASP A 23 94.48 11.58 -1.05
N GLN A 24 94.71 12.89 -0.98
CA GLN A 24 93.66 13.86 -0.67
C GLN A 24 92.54 13.85 -1.73
N GLU A 25 92.87 13.89 -3.02
CA GLU A 25 91.87 13.79 -4.10
C GLU A 25 91.07 12.50 -4.01
N CYS A 26 91.70 11.37 -3.67
CA CYS A 26 91.02 10.10 -3.47
C CYS A 26 90.06 10.12 -2.28
N GLU A 27 90.43 10.77 -1.17
CA GLU A 27 89.56 10.94 0.00
C GLU A 27 88.35 11.83 -0.33
N GLU A 28 88.56 12.95 -1.00
CA GLU A 28 87.49 13.87 -1.44
C GLU A 28 86.52 13.18 -2.39
N LEU A 29 87.03 12.43 -3.38
CA LEU A 29 86.21 11.65 -4.31
C LEU A 29 85.41 10.56 -3.60
N ARG A 30 86.00 9.87 -2.61
CA ARG A 30 85.29 8.87 -1.81
C ARG A 30 84.20 9.49 -0.96
N ALA A 31 84.44 10.64 -0.35
CA ALA A 31 83.44 11.37 0.42
C ALA A 31 82.27 11.80 -0.48
N SER A 32 82.57 12.42 -1.63
CA SER A 32 81.56 12.84 -2.59
C SER A 32 80.76 11.66 -3.17
N LEU A 33 81.41 10.52 -3.43
CA LEU A 33 80.73 9.30 -3.86
C LEU A 33 79.76 8.81 -2.78
N GLY A 34 80.18 8.80 -1.51
CA GLY A 34 79.32 8.42 -0.39
C GLY A 34 78.08 9.31 -0.26
N GLU A 35 78.26 10.63 -0.34
CA GLU A 35 77.13 11.58 -0.34
C GLU A 35 76.16 11.34 -1.50
N ALA A 36 76.69 11.10 -2.71
CA ALA A 36 75.87 10.81 -3.88
C ALA A 36 75.12 9.47 -3.77
N GLU A 37 75.74 8.45 -3.17
CA GLU A 37 75.11 7.15 -2.89
C GLU A 37 73.99 7.28 -1.85
N ASP A 38 74.20 8.05 -0.79
CA ASP A 38 73.18 8.33 0.22
C ASP A 38 71.99 9.10 -0.38
N ASP A 39 72.25 10.12 -1.18
CA ASP A 39 71.19 10.89 -1.84
C ASP A 39 70.42 10.05 -2.87
N LYS A 40 71.11 9.19 -3.61
CA LYS A 40 70.47 8.21 -4.49
C LYS A 40 69.57 7.27 -3.69
N ALA A 41 70.00 6.79 -2.52
CA ALA A 41 69.20 5.92 -1.67
C ALA A 41 67.94 6.64 -1.15
N LYS A 42 68.06 7.91 -0.71
CA LYS A 42 66.92 8.74 -0.29
C LYS A 42 65.92 8.95 -1.43
N LEU A 43 66.39 9.31 -2.62
CA LEU A 43 65.52 9.51 -3.78
C LEU A 43 64.81 8.22 -4.21
N ALA A 44 65.51 7.08 -4.15
CA ALA A 44 64.91 5.78 -4.46
C ALA A 44 63.80 5.42 -3.45
N HIS A 45 63.97 5.76 -2.17
CA HIS A 45 62.94 5.57 -1.16
C HIS A 45 61.71 6.44 -1.45
N GLN A 46 61.91 7.74 -1.66
CA GLN A 46 60.84 8.68 -1.97
C GLN A 46 60.07 8.26 -3.23
N LEU A 47 60.78 7.84 -4.28
CA LEU A 47 60.14 7.35 -5.51
C LEU A 47 59.24 6.14 -5.23
N LYS A 48 59.69 5.22 -4.36
CA LYS A 48 58.89 4.05 -3.97
C LYS A 48 57.64 4.46 -3.19
N GLU A 49 57.77 5.38 -2.23
CA GLU A 49 56.65 5.91 -1.47
C GLU A 49 55.62 6.59 -2.38
N THR A 50 56.05 7.51 -3.23
CA THR A 50 55.17 8.17 -4.20
C THR A 50 54.51 7.17 -5.17
N GLN A 51 55.22 6.13 -5.58
CA GLN A 51 54.65 5.07 -6.42
C GLN A 51 53.54 4.30 -5.68
N THR A 52 53.74 3.99 -4.39
CA THR A 52 52.70 3.32 -3.58
C THR A 52 51.49 4.21 -3.34
N GLU A 53 51.70 5.50 -3.05
CA GLU A 53 50.62 6.48 -2.89
C GLU A 53 49.82 6.62 -4.20
N LYS A 54 50.51 6.70 -5.34
CA LYS A 54 49.86 6.73 -6.66
C LYS A 54 48.99 5.50 -6.88
N GLN A 55 49.49 4.30 -6.58
CA GLN A 55 48.71 3.06 -6.72
C GLN A 55 47.48 3.06 -5.82
N GLN A 56 47.62 3.54 -4.58
CA GLN A 56 46.51 3.65 -3.64
C GLN A 56 45.45 4.63 -4.14
N VAL A 57 45.83 5.83 -4.55
CA VAL A 57 44.92 6.85 -5.07
C VAL A 57 44.24 6.36 -6.35
N GLN A 58 44.96 5.65 -7.21
CA GLN A 58 44.39 5.08 -8.42
C GLN A 58 43.34 4.01 -8.11
N GLY A 59 43.60 3.12 -7.15
CA GLY A 59 42.60 2.14 -6.70
C GLY A 59 41.37 2.79 -6.07
N GLN A 60 41.55 3.87 -5.29
CA GLN A 60 40.43 4.65 -4.75
C GLN A 60 39.61 5.32 -5.85
N LEU A 61 40.27 5.86 -6.87
CA LEU A 61 39.61 6.51 -8.00
C LEU A 61 38.78 5.49 -8.80
N GLU A 62 39.31 4.30 -9.06
CA GLU A 62 38.59 3.22 -9.73
C GLU A 62 37.37 2.77 -8.93
N ALA A 63 37.50 2.61 -7.61
CA ALA A 63 36.36 2.29 -6.74
C ALA A 63 35.28 3.37 -6.74
N GLN A 64 35.68 4.65 -6.75
CA GLN A 64 34.74 5.77 -6.85
C GLN A 64 34.03 5.81 -8.20
N GLN A 65 34.73 5.52 -9.31
CA GLN A 65 34.11 5.44 -10.64
C GLN A 65 33.04 4.34 -10.68
N GLN A 66 33.34 3.15 -10.17
CA GLN A 66 32.38 2.05 -10.09
C GLN A 66 31.16 2.41 -9.23
N LEU A 67 31.38 3.09 -8.10
CA LEU A 67 30.27 3.55 -7.25
C LEU A 67 29.36 4.54 -7.99
N VAL A 68 29.95 5.48 -8.74
CA VAL A 68 29.18 6.46 -9.53
C VAL A 68 28.38 5.77 -10.63
N GLU A 69 28.97 4.80 -11.33
CA GLU A 69 28.27 4.01 -12.35
C GLU A 69 27.08 3.25 -11.75
N ASN A 70 27.27 2.58 -10.60
CA ASN A 70 26.20 1.87 -9.90
C ASN A 70 25.07 2.82 -9.46
N LEU A 71 25.41 3.96 -8.85
CA LEU A 71 24.42 4.95 -8.43
C LEU A 71 23.65 5.53 -9.63
N GLN A 72 24.31 5.73 -10.77
CA GLN A 72 23.65 6.19 -11.98
C GLN A 72 22.67 5.14 -12.52
N GLN A 73 23.04 3.86 -12.48
CA GLN A 73 22.14 2.76 -12.87
C GLN A 73 20.94 2.66 -11.92
N GLU A 74 21.17 2.72 -10.61
CA GLU A 74 20.09 2.72 -9.61
C GLU A 74 19.14 3.91 -9.81
N LYS A 75 19.68 5.11 -10.02
CA LYS A 75 18.89 6.30 -10.33
C LYS A 75 17.99 6.07 -11.54
N LEU A 76 18.52 5.56 -12.65
CA LEU A 76 17.73 5.28 -13.85
C LEU A 76 16.62 4.25 -13.57
N SER A 77 16.91 3.23 -12.75
CA SER A 77 15.90 2.24 -12.35
C SER A 77 14.77 2.85 -11.50
N PHE A 78 15.10 3.79 -10.61
CA PHE A 78 14.11 4.50 -9.82
C PHE A 78 13.28 5.46 -10.68
N GLU A 79 13.89 6.14 -11.65
CA GLU A 79 13.17 7.01 -12.58
C GLU A 79 12.18 6.22 -13.44
N GLN A 80 12.56 5.02 -13.90
CA GLN A 80 11.70 4.11 -14.63
C GLN A 80 10.51 3.63 -13.79
N THR A 81 10.77 3.11 -12.59
CA THR A 81 9.70 2.63 -11.69
C THR A 81 8.78 3.77 -11.26
N THR A 82 9.30 4.97 -11.02
CA THR A 82 8.50 6.16 -10.73
C THR A 82 7.59 6.52 -11.91
N SER A 83 8.11 6.48 -13.14
CA SER A 83 7.33 6.75 -14.34
C SER A 83 6.21 5.73 -14.54
N GLU A 84 6.49 4.45 -14.29
CA GLU A 84 5.49 3.38 -14.34
C GLU A 84 4.40 3.55 -13.28
N LEU A 85 4.77 3.88 -12.04
CA LEU A 85 3.82 4.15 -10.96
C LEU A 85 2.93 5.35 -11.29
N LEU A 86 3.48 6.44 -11.83
CA LEU A 86 2.70 7.60 -12.25
C LEU A 86 1.69 7.24 -13.34
N ARG A 87 2.08 6.43 -14.31
CA ARG A 87 1.17 5.90 -15.34
C ARG A 87 0.03 5.09 -14.71
N ASN A 88 0.36 4.15 -13.81
CA ASN A 88 -0.64 3.31 -13.14
C ASN A 88 -1.60 4.16 -12.29
N ILE A 89 -1.12 5.22 -11.64
CA ILE A 89 -1.97 6.16 -10.90
C ILE A 89 -2.94 6.87 -11.84
N SER A 90 -2.47 7.35 -13.00
CA SER A 90 -3.35 7.97 -14.00
C SER A 90 -4.43 7.01 -14.51
N GLU A 91 -4.06 5.75 -14.81
CA GLU A 91 -5.01 4.72 -15.22
C GLU A 91 -6.06 4.42 -14.14
N LEU A 92 -5.66 4.36 -12.87
CA LEU A 92 -6.59 4.18 -11.76
C LEU A 92 -7.50 5.39 -11.55
N ASP A 93 -6.99 6.61 -11.71
CA ASP A 93 -7.80 7.83 -11.62
C ASP A 93 -8.87 7.89 -12.73
N GLU A 94 -8.52 7.47 -13.95
CA GLU A 94 -9.48 7.34 -15.06
C GLU A 94 -10.59 6.33 -14.71
N LEU A 95 -10.23 5.13 -14.24
CA LEU A 95 -11.20 4.12 -13.81
C LEU A 95 -12.09 4.62 -12.65
N LEU A 96 -11.53 5.37 -11.71
CA LEU A 96 -12.30 5.98 -10.62
C LEU A 96 -13.29 7.02 -11.13
N GLN A 97 -12.93 7.81 -12.14
CA GLN A 97 -13.86 8.76 -12.78
C GLN A 97 -14.98 8.02 -13.51
N GLU A 98 -14.67 6.96 -14.26
CA GLU A 98 -15.67 6.12 -14.93
C GLU A 98 -16.66 5.50 -13.94
N LEU A 99 -16.17 4.99 -12.81
CA LEU A 99 -17.03 4.44 -11.76
C LEU A 99 -17.92 5.50 -11.10
N LYS A 100 -17.38 6.69 -10.81
CA LYS A 100 -18.16 7.82 -10.29
C LYS A 100 -19.24 8.26 -11.27
N GLU A 101 -18.91 8.31 -12.56
CA GLU A 101 -19.85 8.64 -13.62
C GLU A 101 -20.96 7.59 -13.72
N ARG A 102 -20.60 6.30 -13.68
CA ARG A 102 -21.55 5.19 -13.65
C ARG A 102 -22.45 5.29 -12.43
N GLU A 103 -21.90 5.51 -11.23
CA GLU A 103 -22.68 5.70 -10.00
C GLU A 103 -23.64 6.88 -10.13
N ARG A 104 -23.16 8.03 -10.61
CA ARG A 104 -24.00 9.23 -10.85
C ARG A 104 -25.17 8.89 -11.76
N LEU A 105 -24.92 8.16 -12.85
CA LEU A 105 -25.95 7.76 -13.80
C LEU A 105 -26.96 6.81 -13.13
N LEU A 106 -26.50 5.81 -12.39
CA LEU A 106 -27.36 4.86 -11.67
C LEU A 106 -28.24 5.55 -10.63
N VAL A 107 -27.70 6.53 -9.90
CA VAL A 107 -28.46 7.33 -8.92
C VAL A 107 -29.48 8.23 -9.64
N SER A 108 -29.11 8.80 -10.78
CA SER A 108 -29.99 9.70 -11.56
C SER A 108 -31.11 8.94 -12.28
N PHE A 109 -30.84 7.68 -12.66
CA PHE A 109 -31.77 6.81 -13.36
C PHE A 109 -31.82 5.43 -12.67
N PRO A 110 -32.50 5.33 -11.51
CA PRO A 110 -32.59 4.08 -10.75
C PRO A 110 -33.18 2.94 -11.57
N ASP A 111 -34.08 3.28 -12.51
CA ASP A 111 -34.77 2.32 -13.39
C ASP A 111 -33.83 1.68 -14.43
N LEU A 112 -32.62 2.22 -14.67
CA LEU A 112 -31.60 1.58 -15.50
C LEU A 112 -30.97 0.36 -14.83
N HIS A 113 -31.06 0.26 -13.50
CA HIS A 113 -30.63 -0.91 -12.76
C HIS A 113 -31.84 -1.75 -12.39
N ILE A 114 -32.08 -2.81 -13.16
CA ILE A 114 -33.06 -3.84 -12.85
C ILE A 114 -32.27 -5.01 -12.24
N PRO A 115 -32.27 -5.20 -10.89
CA PRO A 115 -31.68 -6.38 -10.27
C PRO A 115 -32.18 -7.64 -10.99
N ALA A 116 -31.32 -8.64 -11.18
CA ALA A 116 -31.72 -9.89 -11.85
C ALA A 116 -32.94 -10.53 -11.17
N GLU A 117 -33.12 -10.28 -9.87
CA GLU A 117 -34.23 -10.73 -9.04
C GLU A 117 -35.57 -10.06 -9.36
N THR A 118 -35.58 -8.89 -10.02
CA THR A 118 -36.82 -8.22 -10.47
C THR A 118 -37.14 -8.49 -11.94
N GLN A 119 -36.28 -9.22 -12.64
CA GLN A 119 -36.52 -9.65 -14.02
C GLN A 119 -37.50 -10.83 -14.00
N PHE A 120 -38.79 -10.53 -14.17
CA PHE A 120 -39.80 -11.56 -14.30
C PHE A 120 -39.79 -12.12 -15.72
N GLU A 121 -39.23 -13.32 -15.90
CA GLU A 121 -39.30 -14.05 -17.16
C GLU A 121 -40.70 -14.67 -17.32
N CYS A 122 -41.51 -14.10 -18.21
CA CYS A 122 -42.81 -14.65 -18.57
C CYS A 122 -42.60 -15.84 -19.51
N THR A 123 -42.98 -17.05 -19.09
CA THR A 123 -42.80 -18.28 -19.85
C THR A 123 -43.80 -18.40 -21.01
N GLY A 124 -44.85 -17.56 -21.00
CA GLY A 124 -45.92 -17.55 -22.00
C GLY A 124 -47.10 -18.46 -21.66
N ASN A 125 -47.00 -19.22 -20.56
CA ASN A 125 -48.11 -19.96 -19.96
C ASN A 125 -48.61 -19.19 -18.73
N ILE A 126 -49.75 -18.53 -18.89
CA ILE A 126 -50.34 -17.63 -17.89
C ILE A 126 -50.52 -18.32 -16.52
N THR A 127 -50.90 -19.60 -16.51
CA THR A 127 -51.15 -20.33 -15.25
C THR A 127 -49.86 -20.55 -14.47
N ASP A 128 -48.80 -21.01 -15.15
CA ASP A 128 -47.50 -21.27 -14.53
C ASP A 128 -46.82 -19.96 -14.11
N ASP A 129 -46.96 -18.91 -14.92
CA ASP A 129 -46.41 -17.59 -14.63
C ASP A 129 -47.13 -16.93 -13.43
N MET A 130 -48.46 -17.07 -13.34
CA MET A 130 -49.23 -16.58 -12.20
C MET A 130 -48.92 -17.36 -10.92
N GLU A 131 -48.69 -18.67 -10.99
CA GLU A 131 -48.25 -19.49 -9.85
C GLU A 131 -46.88 -19.04 -9.34
N LYS A 132 -45.90 -18.86 -10.24
CA LYS A 132 -44.58 -18.30 -9.89
C LYS A 132 -44.70 -16.91 -9.26
N GLN A 133 -45.58 -16.06 -9.78
CA GLN A 133 -45.83 -14.72 -9.23
C GLN A 133 -46.46 -14.77 -7.83
N LEU A 134 -47.39 -15.69 -7.60
CA LEU A 134 -47.99 -15.93 -6.28
C LEU A 134 -46.95 -16.41 -5.27
N GLN A 135 -46.07 -17.32 -5.65
CA GLN A 135 -44.97 -17.79 -4.82
C GLN A 135 -44.01 -16.64 -4.46
N ALA A 136 -43.61 -15.83 -5.45
CA ALA A 136 -42.76 -14.66 -5.23
C ALA A 136 -43.42 -13.63 -4.29
N ASN A 137 -44.72 -13.37 -4.48
CA ASN A 137 -45.48 -12.47 -3.60
C ASN A 137 -45.58 -13.00 -2.17
N ASN A 138 -45.78 -14.31 -1.97
CA ASN A 138 -45.79 -14.91 -0.65
C ASN A 138 -44.44 -14.72 0.07
N ILE A 139 -43.31 -14.94 -0.61
CA ILE A 139 -41.98 -14.69 -0.06
C ILE A 139 -41.83 -13.22 0.32
N ARG A 140 -42.24 -12.31 -0.57
CA ARG A 140 -42.18 -10.86 -0.32
C ARG A 140 -43.01 -10.45 0.89
N ILE A 141 -44.22 -10.98 1.04
CA ILE A 141 -45.09 -10.73 2.20
C ILE A 141 -44.39 -11.19 3.47
N SER A 142 -43.83 -12.41 3.51
CA SER A 142 -43.12 -12.92 4.68
C SER A 142 -41.95 -12.04 5.11
N VAL A 143 -41.12 -11.58 4.16
CA VAL A 143 -40.01 -10.67 4.45
C VAL A 143 -40.52 -9.31 4.99
N LEU A 144 -41.57 -8.75 4.37
CA LEU A 144 -42.16 -7.49 4.83
C LEU A 144 -42.82 -7.60 6.20
N GLU A 145 -43.42 -8.74 6.53
CA GLU A 145 -43.99 -9.01 7.85
C GLU A 145 -42.90 -9.15 8.92
N GLU A 146 -41.81 -9.85 8.60
CA GLU A 146 -40.64 -9.98 9.48
C GLU A 146 -40.02 -8.61 9.78
N GLU A 147 -39.77 -7.81 8.73
CA GLU A 147 -39.21 -6.46 8.87
C GLU A 147 -40.13 -5.52 9.65
N ASN A 148 -41.44 -5.55 9.39
CA ASN A 148 -42.41 -4.79 10.17
C ASN A 148 -42.44 -5.22 11.64
N SER A 149 -42.35 -6.51 11.92
CA SER A 149 -42.26 -7.03 13.28
C SER A 149 -41.01 -6.51 13.97
N ARG A 150 -39.85 -6.61 13.30
CA ARG A 150 -38.57 -6.10 13.80
C ARG A 150 -38.62 -4.61 14.10
N LEU A 151 -39.17 -3.80 13.20
CA LEU A 151 -39.35 -2.36 13.37
C LEU A 151 -40.30 -2.03 14.54
N ARG A 152 -41.41 -2.75 14.68
CA ARG A 152 -42.33 -2.59 15.82
C ARG A 152 -41.64 -2.91 17.14
N THR A 153 -40.84 -3.97 17.20
CA THR A 153 -40.05 -4.31 18.38
C THR A 153 -39.00 -3.25 18.69
N ALA A 154 -38.29 -2.74 17.69
CA ALA A 154 -37.31 -1.67 17.87
C ALA A 154 -37.96 -0.38 18.40
N LEU A 155 -39.10 0.02 17.82
CA LEU A 155 -39.88 1.17 18.28
C LEU A 155 -40.40 0.98 19.71
N ALA A 156 -40.86 -0.23 20.07
CA ALA A 156 -41.28 -0.53 21.44
C ALA A 156 -40.12 -0.39 22.43
N LYS A 157 -38.94 -0.95 22.11
CA LYS A 157 -37.72 -0.81 22.91
C LYS A 157 -37.26 0.64 23.04
N MET A 158 -37.33 1.44 21.98
CA MET A 158 -37.03 2.87 22.03
C MET A 158 -38.00 3.64 22.92
N LYS A 159 -39.30 3.37 22.82
CA LYS A 159 -40.32 3.99 23.69
C LYS A 159 -40.12 3.62 25.15
N GLU A 160 -39.80 2.36 25.43
CA GLU A 160 -39.50 1.87 26.78
C GLU A 160 -38.23 2.52 27.34
N ALA A 161 -37.15 2.59 26.57
CA ALA A 161 -35.91 3.27 26.97
C ALA A 161 -36.10 4.78 27.19
N ALA A 162 -37.03 5.41 26.46
CA ALA A 162 -37.42 6.81 26.66
C ALA A 162 -38.26 7.01 27.94
N GLN A 163 -39.15 6.07 28.26
CA GLN A 163 -39.97 6.10 29.48
C GLN A 163 -39.16 5.76 30.75
N GLN A 164 -38.17 4.87 30.64
CA GLN A 164 -37.25 4.51 31.73
C GLN A 164 -36.17 5.57 31.99
N GLY A 165 -36.18 6.68 31.25
CA GLY A 165 -35.24 7.80 31.45
C GLY A 165 -33.79 7.50 31.03
N VAL A 166 -33.54 6.36 30.37
CA VAL A 166 -32.22 5.96 29.86
C VAL A 166 -31.83 6.78 28.62
N LEU A 167 -32.82 7.14 27.79
CA LEU A 167 -32.66 8.14 26.72
C LEU A 167 -32.81 9.57 27.29
N LYS A 168 -31.86 10.00 28.14
CA LYS A 168 -31.71 11.41 28.53
C LYS A 168 -30.98 12.16 27.41
N VAL A 169 -31.60 12.23 26.22
CA VAL A 169 -31.15 13.13 25.16
C VAL A 169 -31.75 14.49 25.44
N SER A 170 -30.88 15.42 25.81
CA SER A 170 -31.13 16.85 25.86
C SER A 170 -31.74 17.34 24.54
N LEU A 171 -33.06 17.49 24.51
CA LEU A 171 -33.74 18.36 23.55
C LEU A 171 -33.39 19.81 23.95
N THR A 172 -32.29 20.34 23.41
CA THR A 172 -32.07 21.79 23.40
C THR A 172 -32.96 22.41 22.31
N PRO A 173 -33.82 23.39 22.63
CA PRO A 173 -34.52 24.14 21.61
C PRO A 173 -33.54 25.16 21.03
N ALA A 174 -32.91 24.83 19.90
CA ALA A 174 -32.16 25.81 19.12
C ALA A 174 -33.11 26.45 18.09
N THR A 175 -33.64 27.61 18.48
CA THR A 175 -34.33 28.54 17.60
C THR A 175 -33.32 29.17 16.62
N SER A 176 -33.42 28.83 15.34
CA SER A 176 -32.91 29.65 14.23
C SER A 176 -33.75 29.33 12.98
N GLN A 177 -34.85 30.04 12.75
CA GLN A 177 -34.90 31.22 11.90
C GLN A 177 -34.42 30.95 10.47
N CYS A 178 -35.32 30.43 9.62
CA CYS A 178 -35.31 30.67 8.18
C CYS A 178 -36.62 31.40 7.82
N LYS A 179 -36.51 32.67 7.45
CA LYS A 179 -37.62 33.50 6.93
C LYS A 179 -37.72 33.33 5.42
N GLY A 180 -38.96 33.27 4.92
CA GLY A 180 -39.35 33.45 3.52
C GLY A 180 -40.14 32.25 2.97
N GLY A 181 -41.37 32.36 2.46
CA GLY A 181 -42.25 33.50 2.24
C GLY A 181 -43.69 33.04 1.95
N GLN A 182 -44.62 33.88 2.39
CA GLN A 182 -45.92 34.26 1.81
C GLN A 182 -46.87 33.21 1.16
N LEU A 183 -48.01 33.10 1.85
CA LEU A 183 -49.40 33.32 1.37
C LEU A 183 -50.03 32.41 0.28
N LEU A 184 -51.27 32.04 0.63
CA LEU A 184 -52.44 31.65 -0.19
C LEU A 184 -52.50 30.19 -0.66
N ASN A 185 -53.35 29.39 0.01
CA ASN A 185 -54.70 29.23 -0.53
C ASN A 185 -55.72 28.74 0.51
N SER A 186 -56.80 29.51 0.64
CA SER A 186 -58.07 29.11 1.23
C SER A 186 -58.77 28.12 0.30
N ASN A 187 -59.32 27.01 0.79
CA ASN A 187 -60.78 26.78 0.89
C ASN A 187 -61.12 25.31 1.23
N ARG A 188 -61.92 25.17 2.29
CA ARG A 188 -63.14 24.37 2.42
C ARG A 188 -63.15 22.88 2.05
N GLN A 189 -63.21 22.10 3.13
CA GLN A 189 -64.33 21.19 3.45
C GLN A 189 -65.52 21.26 2.48
N SER A 190 -65.77 20.18 1.75
CA SER A 190 -67.09 19.77 1.26
C SER A 190 -67.05 18.27 0.93
N ALA A 191 -68.17 17.60 1.18
CA ALA A 191 -68.49 16.21 0.84
C ALA A 191 -68.01 15.10 1.79
N MET A 192 -68.56 15.09 3.01
CA MET A 192 -69.17 13.86 3.53
C MET A 192 -70.67 13.94 3.24
N GLN A 193 -71.18 13.07 2.38
CA GLN A 193 -72.52 12.44 2.41
C GLN A 193 -72.90 11.89 1.03
N ALA A 194 -73.62 10.76 1.04
CA ALA A 194 -74.03 9.87 -0.05
C ALA A 194 -72.92 8.88 -0.47
N GLU A 195 -73.07 7.56 -0.39
CA GLU A 195 -74.28 6.74 -0.48
C GLU A 195 -74.24 5.54 0.48
N SER A 196 -75.38 5.35 1.16
CA SER A 196 -75.81 4.10 1.79
C SER A 196 -76.70 3.38 0.77
N GLY A 197 -76.46 2.10 0.52
CA GLY A 197 -77.27 1.35 -0.45
C GLY A 197 -76.87 -0.09 -0.71
N ALA A 198 -77.06 -0.94 0.29
CA ALA A 198 -77.51 -2.35 0.18
C ALA A 198 -76.68 -3.39 -0.60
N LEU A 199 -76.18 -4.39 0.12
CA LEU A 199 -76.61 -5.82 0.07
C LEU A 199 -75.49 -6.66 0.74
N SER A 200 -75.64 -7.02 2.03
CA SER A 200 -76.39 -8.18 2.53
C SER A 200 -75.64 -9.51 2.38
N THR A 201 -75.16 -10.00 3.55
CA THR A 201 -75.31 -11.39 4.02
C THR A 201 -74.38 -12.47 3.44
N MET A 202 -73.34 -12.83 4.18
CA MET A 202 -73.31 -14.08 4.98
C MET A 202 -72.00 -14.18 5.75
N ALA A 203 -72.09 -14.08 7.08
CA ALA A 203 -71.09 -14.63 7.98
C ALA A 203 -71.38 -16.14 8.14
N GLN A 204 -70.35 -16.98 8.02
CA GLN A 204 -70.36 -18.34 8.55
C GLN A 204 -69.16 -18.55 9.48
N PRO A 205 -69.34 -19.22 10.63
CA PRO A 205 -68.31 -19.37 11.65
C PRO A 205 -67.41 -20.58 11.37
N ILE A 206 -66.09 -20.43 11.55
CA ILE A 206 -65.17 -21.58 11.56
C ILE A 206 -65.12 -22.18 12.97
N LEU A 207 -65.50 -23.45 13.03
CA LEU A 207 -65.48 -24.32 14.20
C LEU A 207 -64.08 -24.41 14.82
N VAL A 208 -64.04 -24.29 16.14
CA VAL A 208 -62.93 -24.75 16.97
C VAL A 208 -62.91 -26.28 16.93
N ILE A 209 -61.88 -26.86 16.31
CA ILE A 209 -61.53 -28.26 16.47
C ILE A 209 -60.25 -28.33 17.31
N LYS A 210 -60.38 -29.02 18.44
CA LYS A 210 -59.38 -29.30 19.45
C LYS A 210 -58.93 -30.74 19.23
N GLN A 211 -57.61 -30.99 19.09
CA GLN A 211 -56.89 -32.29 19.21
C GLN A 211 -55.73 -32.34 18.20
N GLU A 212 -54.52 -32.85 18.42
CA GLU A 212 -53.71 -33.32 19.56
C GLU A 212 -52.23 -33.16 19.16
N HIS A 213 -51.32 -33.09 20.13
CA HIS A 213 -49.88 -33.16 19.89
C HIS A 213 -49.43 -34.57 19.50
N PRO A 214 -48.42 -34.71 18.62
CA PRO A 214 -47.45 -35.79 18.71
C PRO A 214 -46.05 -35.28 19.11
N LYS A 215 -45.34 -36.20 19.76
CA LYS A 215 -44.12 -36.07 20.56
C LYS A 215 -42.86 -35.63 19.79
N PRO A 216 -41.85 -35.07 20.48
CA PRO A 216 -40.55 -34.74 19.88
C PRO A 216 -39.71 -35.99 19.61
N TRP A 217 -38.95 -35.98 18.52
CA TRP A 217 -37.88 -36.96 18.23
C TRP A 217 -36.66 -36.76 19.15
N PRO A 218 -35.87 -37.82 19.42
CA PRO A 218 -34.77 -37.81 20.38
C PRO A 218 -33.47 -37.22 19.78
N PRO A 219 -32.49 -36.81 20.61
CA PRO A 219 -31.20 -36.37 20.12
C PRO A 219 -30.26 -37.57 19.91
N ALA A 220 -29.73 -37.75 18.71
CA ALA A 220 -28.62 -38.67 18.45
C ALA A 220 -27.32 -37.86 18.34
N GLY A 221 -26.43 -38.09 19.30
CA GLY A 221 -25.12 -37.46 19.36
C GLY A 221 -24.07 -38.11 18.45
N ARG A 222 -23.07 -37.28 18.15
CA ARG A 222 -21.63 -37.56 18.06
C ARG A 222 -21.09 -38.71 17.18
N ARG A 223 -20.25 -38.26 16.25
CA ARG A 223 -18.81 -38.59 16.05
C ARG A 223 -18.53 -39.25 14.69
N LEU A 224 -17.69 -38.61 13.88
CA LEU A 224 -16.34 -39.05 13.51
C LEU A 224 -15.74 -38.09 12.46
N SER A 225 -14.61 -37.47 12.81
CA SER A 225 -13.66 -36.87 11.86
C SER A 225 -12.94 -37.98 11.08
N PRO A 226 -12.26 -37.62 9.98
CA PRO A 226 -10.82 -37.87 9.99
C PRO A 226 -9.96 -36.74 9.41
N GLU A 227 -8.79 -36.63 10.02
CA GLU A 227 -7.60 -35.88 9.63
C GLU A 227 -7.07 -36.33 8.26
N TRP A 228 -6.47 -35.39 7.52
CA TRP A 228 -5.50 -35.69 6.48
C TRP A 228 -4.21 -34.93 6.75
N SER A 229 -3.16 -35.68 7.04
CA SER A 229 -1.78 -35.22 7.15
C SER A 229 -0.97 -35.70 5.95
N GLY A 230 -0.15 -34.80 5.41
CA GLY A 230 1.13 -35.10 4.76
C GLY A 230 1.12 -35.56 3.30
N PHE A 231 1.85 -34.87 2.43
CA PHE A 231 3.14 -35.35 1.90
C PHE A 231 3.74 -34.30 0.92
N LEU A 232 4.91 -33.77 1.30
CA LEU A 232 5.92 -33.16 0.40
C LEU A 232 6.69 -34.28 -0.32
N PRO A 233 7.39 -33.99 -1.44
CA PRO A 233 8.85 -33.84 -1.30
C PRO A 233 9.52 -32.79 -2.21
N GLU A 234 10.66 -32.33 -1.70
CA GLU A 234 11.69 -31.47 -2.32
C GLU A 234 12.34 -32.05 -3.59
N ARG A 235 12.89 -31.16 -4.42
CA ARG A 235 14.07 -31.43 -5.26
C ARG A 235 14.95 -30.17 -5.41
N TRP A 236 16.17 -30.32 -4.89
CA TRP A 236 17.50 -29.85 -5.33
C TRP A 236 17.68 -28.41 -5.82
#